data_AF-A0A2A7B6H0-F1
#
_entry.id   AF-A0A2A7B6H0-F1
#
_cell.length_a   1.000
_cell.length_b   1.000
_cell.length_c   1.000
_cell.angle_alpha   90.00
_cell.angle_beta   90.00
_cell.angle_gamma   90.00
#
_symmetry.space_group_name_H-M   'P 1'
#
loop_
_entity.id
_entity.type
_entity.pdbx_description
1 polymer ?
#
loop_
_entity_poly.entity_id
_entity_poly.type
_entity_poly.pdbx_seq_one_letter_code
_entity_poly.pdbx_strand_id
1 'polypeptide(L)'
;MTPQEAKLWYQFLRNYPVKIYKQRIIESFIVDFYCSKAQLVIEVDGAQHFSEQGQTYDRERSAILAQYHLQVLRFSNAEVDFHFDSVCEKIHQTIQSRL
;
A
#
# COMPACT_ATOMS: atom_id res chain seq x y z
N MET A 1 -2.81 -11.84 -4.77
CA MET A 1 -2.97 -11.48 -3.37
C MET A 1 -2.30 -12.52 -2.50
N THR A 2 -1.21 -12.13 -1.84
CA THR A 2 -0.49 -12.95 -0.85
C THR A 2 -1.35 -13.19 0.40
N PRO A 3 -1.00 -14.16 1.28
CA PRO A 3 -1.68 -14.36 2.55
C PRO A 3 -1.73 -13.09 3.43
N GLN A 4 -0.66 -12.30 3.44
CA GLN A 4 -0.56 -11.07 4.23
C GLN A 4 -1.43 -9.95 3.65
N GLU A 5 -1.45 -9.77 2.32
CA GLU A 5 -2.43 -8.88 1.68
C GLU A 5 -3.87 -9.33 2.00
N ALA A 6 -4.14 -10.64 1.97
CA ALA A 6 -5.46 -11.19 2.30
C ALA A 6 -5.86 -10.87 3.74
N LYS A 7 -4.93 -11.06 4.69
CA LYS A 7 -5.12 -10.73 6.12
C LYS A 7 -5.49 -9.27 6.28
N LEU A 8 -4.68 -8.35 5.73
CA LEU A 8 -4.91 -6.91 5.81
C LEU A 8 -6.24 -6.50 5.15
N TRP A 9 -6.55 -7.09 3.98
CA TRP A 9 -7.80 -6.82 3.28
C TRP A 9 -9.02 -7.22 4.09
N TYR A 10 -9.11 -8.48 4.51
CA TYR A 10 -10.31 -9.03 5.12
C TYR A 10 -10.50 -8.62 6.57
N GLN A 11 -9.43 -8.43 7.33
CA GLN A 11 -9.52 -8.07 8.74
C GLN A 11 -9.67 -6.56 8.96
N PHE A 12 -9.21 -5.72 8.01
CA PHE A 12 -9.21 -4.26 8.20
C PHE A 12 -9.77 -3.50 6.99
N LEU A 13 -9.08 -3.50 5.84
CA LEU A 13 -9.32 -2.53 4.77
C LEU A 13 -10.69 -2.67 4.09
N ARG A 14 -11.24 -3.88 3.96
CA ARG A 14 -12.54 -4.14 3.30
C ARG A 14 -13.69 -3.39 3.96
N ASN A 15 -13.65 -3.27 5.28
CA ASN A 15 -14.70 -2.67 6.09
C ASN A 15 -14.34 -1.25 6.56
N TYR A 16 -13.23 -0.68 6.08
CA TYR A 16 -12.81 0.66 6.45
C TYR A 16 -13.86 1.70 5.99
N PRO A 17 -14.16 2.76 6.77
CA PRO A 17 -15.22 3.72 6.44
C PRO A 17 -15.00 4.48 5.12
N VAL A 18 -13.74 4.65 4.71
CA VAL A 18 -13.37 5.24 3.42
C VAL A 18 -13.11 4.13 2.40
N LYS A 19 -13.58 4.33 1.17
CA LYS A 19 -13.42 3.35 0.10
C LYS A 19 -11.94 3.04 -0.16
N ILE A 20 -11.56 1.80 0.09
CA ILE A 20 -10.29 1.22 -0.32
C ILE A 20 -10.53 0.31 -1.52
N TYR A 21 -9.69 0.45 -2.53
CA TYR A 21 -9.61 -0.45 -3.67
C TYR A 21 -8.46 -1.42 -3.47
N LYS A 22 -8.61 -2.65 -3.96
CA LYS A 22 -7.57 -3.68 -3.96
C LYS A 22 -7.09 -3.93 -5.40
N GLN A 23 -5.80 -4.23 -5.58
CA GLN A 23 -5.14 -4.58 -6.84
C GLN A 23 -5.48 -3.58 -7.96
N ARG A 24 -5.17 -2.31 -7.73
CA ARG A 24 -5.49 -1.23 -8.68
C ARG A 24 -4.35 -0.98 -9.63
N ILE A 25 -4.69 -0.88 -10.91
CA ILE A 25 -3.77 -0.33 -11.91
C ILE A 25 -3.75 1.19 -11.75
N ILE A 26 -2.55 1.75 -11.56
CA ILE A 26 -2.27 3.18 -11.60
C ILE A 26 -1.21 3.36 -12.69
N GLU A 27 -1.60 3.98 -13.79
CA GLU A 27 -0.81 4.05 -15.04
C GLU A 27 -0.35 2.65 -15.48
N SER A 28 0.95 2.35 -15.32
CA SER A 28 1.58 1.11 -15.75
C SER A 28 1.83 0.12 -14.61
N PHE A 29 1.38 0.41 -13.38
CA PHE A 29 1.70 -0.37 -12.19
C PHE A 29 0.46 -0.89 -11.48
N ILE A 30 0.52 -2.11 -10.96
CA ILE A 30 -0.52 -2.65 -10.07
C ILE A 30 -0.06 -2.40 -8.63
N VAL A 31 -0.90 -1.74 -7.84
CA VAL A 31 -0.70 -1.54 -6.40
C VAL A 31 -1.65 -2.42 -5.60
N ASP A 32 -1.21 -2.93 -4.45
CA ASP A 32 -2.00 -3.85 -3.63
C ASP A 32 -3.28 -3.20 -3.11
N PHE A 33 -3.19 -1.98 -2.58
CA PHE A 33 -4.34 -1.21 -2.15
C PHE A 33 -4.21 0.28 -2.47
N TYR A 34 -5.36 0.91 -2.70
CA TYR A 34 -5.45 2.32 -3.04
C TYR A 34 -6.66 3.01 -2.38
N CYS A 35 -6.42 4.13 -1.72
CA CYS A 35 -7.43 5.05 -1.21
C CYS A 35 -7.39 6.34 -2.06
N SER A 36 -8.40 6.56 -2.90
CA SER A 36 -8.45 7.75 -3.75
C SER A 36 -8.63 9.04 -2.94
N LYS A 37 -9.50 9.02 -1.92
CA LYS A 37 -9.76 10.21 -1.09
C LYS A 37 -8.51 10.73 -0.39
N ALA A 38 -7.69 9.82 0.14
CA ALA A 38 -6.47 10.17 0.84
C ALA A 38 -5.24 10.24 -0.09
N GLN A 39 -5.39 10.02 -1.41
CA GLN A 39 -4.26 9.90 -2.34
C GLN A 39 -3.18 8.96 -1.78
N LEU A 40 -3.58 7.77 -1.32
CA LEU A 40 -2.73 6.85 -0.56
C LEU A 40 -2.68 5.47 -1.22
N VAL A 41 -1.46 4.99 -1.46
CA VAL A 41 -1.14 3.63 -1.85
C VAL A 41 -0.63 2.86 -0.63
N ILE A 42 -1.07 1.62 -0.47
CA ILE A 42 -0.60 0.72 0.59
C ILE A 42 -0.11 -0.57 -0.08
N GLU A 43 1.13 -0.96 0.21
CA GLU A 43 1.78 -2.16 -0.33
C GLU A 43 2.20 -3.10 0.78
N VAL A 44 2.08 -4.40 0.51
CA VAL A 44 2.48 -5.47 1.42
C VAL A 44 3.56 -6.30 0.74
N ASP A 45 4.79 -6.09 1.19
CA ASP A 45 5.98 -6.65 0.58
C ASP A 45 6.39 -7.99 1.19
N GLY A 46 6.56 -8.98 0.30
CA GLY A 46 7.65 -9.95 0.45
C GLY A 46 8.99 -9.33 0.05
N ALA A 47 10.10 -9.89 0.51
CA ALA A 47 11.47 -9.39 0.29
C ALA A 47 11.96 -9.25 -1.19
N GLN A 48 11.07 -9.36 -2.19
CA GLN A 48 11.39 -9.37 -3.62
C GLN A 48 11.67 -7.98 -4.23
N HIS A 49 11.51 -6.88 -3.48
CA HIS A 49 11.80 -5.53 -3.98
C HIS A 49 13.30 -5.18 -4.07
N PHE A 50 14.21 -6.06 -3.63
CA PHE A 50 15.66 -5.81 -3.61
C PHE A 50 16.45 -6.32 -4.84
N SER A 51 15.82 -6.51 -6.00
CA SER A 51 16.54 -6.81 -7.25
C SER A 51 16.97 -5.53 -7.98
N GLU A 52 18.09 -5.54 -8.72
CA GLU A 52 18.54 -4.40 -9.56
C GLU A 52 17.48 -3.96 -10.59
N GLN A 53 16.65 -4.91 -11.06
CA GLN A 53 15.48 -4.62 -11.91
C GLN A 53 14.39 -3.86 -11.13
N GLY A 54 14.19 -4.19 -9.85
CA GLY A 54 13.32 -3.44 -8.93
C GLY A 54 13.77 -2.00 -8.71
N GLN A 55 15.08 -1.72 -8.63
CA GLN A 55 15.61 -0.36 -8.39
C GLN A 55 15.45 0.60 -9.57
N THR A 56 15.50 0.10 -10.81
CA THR A 56 15.26 0.94 -12.00
C THR A 56 13.76 1.21 -12.16
N TYR A 57 12.94 0.19 -11.91
CA TYR A 57 11.48 0.29 -11.89
C TYR A 57 10.97 1.21 -10.75
N ASP A 58 11.62 1.21 -9.58
CA ASP A 58 11.26 2.07 -8.44
C ASP A 58 11.54 3.55 -8.71
N ARG A 59 12.54 3.91 -9.53
CA ARG A 59 12.82 5.33 -9.84
C ARG A 59 11.75 5.92 -10.75
N GLU A 60 11.36 5.22 -11.81
CA GLU A 60 10.27 5.67 -12.69
C GLU A 60 8.93 5.67 -11.96
N ARG A 61 8.68 4.63 -11.16
CA ARG A 61 7.49 4.52 -10.32
C ARG A 61 7.39 5.63 -9.29
N SER A 62 8.48 5.94 -8.58
CA SER A 62 8.51 7.01 -7.58
C SER A 62 8.31 8.38 -8.24
N ALA A 63 8.86 8.61 -9.43
CA ALA A 63 8.67 9.86 -10.17
C ALA A 63 7.22 10.04 -10.63
N ILE A 64 6.59 8.97 -11.14
CA ILE A 64 5.19 9.00 -11.58
C ILE A 64 4.25 9.18 -10.38
N LEU A 65 4.43 8.42 -9.30
CA LEU A 65 3.59 8.56 -8.10
C LEU A 65 3.75 9.93 -7.42
N ALA A 66 4.95 10.50 -7.43
CA ALA A 66 5.20 11.85 -6.91
C ALA A 66 4.45 12.93 -7.72
N GLN A 67 4.35 12.79 -9.05
CA GLN A 67 3.56 13.71 -9.89
C GLN A 67 2.07 13.68 -9.52
N TYR A 68 1.57 12.53 -9.08
CA TYR A 68 0.17 12.36 -8.66
C TYR A 68 -0.10 12.70 -7.18
N HIS A 69 0.89 13.25 -6.46
CA HIS A 69 0.80 13.59 -5.04
C HIS A 69 0.38 12.39 -4.16
N LEU A 70 0.70 11.17 -4.62
CA LEU A 70 0.35 9.93 -3.93
C LEU A 70 1.37 9.67 -2.82
N GLN A 71 0.88 9.42 -1.61
CA GLN A 71 1.70 8.86 -0.54
C GLN A 71 1.72 7.33 -0.66
N VAL A 72 2.86 6.71 -0.41
CA VAL A 72 3.01 5.24 -0.40
C VAL A 72 3.38 4.80 1.01
N LEU A 73 2.62 3.86 1.57
CA LEU A 73 3.00 3.09 2.75
C LEU A 73 3.32 1.66 2.32
N ARG A 74 4.45 1.15 2.79
CA ARG A 74 4.95 -0.18 2.46
C ARG A 74 5.21 -0.92 3.76
N PHE A 75 4.63 -2.11 3.89
CA PHE A 75 4.77 -2.96 5.07
C PHE A 75 5.33 -4.31 4.67
N SER A 76 6.30 -4.82 5.40
CA SER A 76 6.80 -6.18 5.21
C SER A 76 5.77 -7.22 5.66
N ASN A 77 5.89 -8.44 5.12
CA ASN A 77 5.11 -9.58 5.60
C ASN A 77 5.26 -9.78 7.12
N ALA A 78 6.47 -9.59 7.66
CA ALA A 78 6.72 -9.71 9.09
C ALA A 78 5.95 -8.65 9.92
N GLU A 79 5.86 -7.40 9.44
CA GLU A 79 5.04 -6.39 10.10
C GLU A 79 3.56 -6.74 10.07
N VAL A 80 3.04 -7.24 8.95
CA VAL A 80 1.64 -7.68 8.85
C VAL A 80 1.36 -8.90 9.73
N ASP A 81 2.33 -9.80 9.88
CA ASP A 81 2.18 -11.01 10.69
C ASP A 81 2.29 -10.73 12.19
N PHE A 82 3.29 -9.97 12.61
CA PHE A 82 3.67 -9.79 14.02
C PHE A 82 3.30 -8.44 14.62
N HIS A 83 2.98 -7.43 13.80
CA HIS A 83 2.69 -6.05 14.23
C HIS A 83 1.42 -5.49 13.59
N PHE A 84 0.42 -6.35 13.42
CA PHE A 84 -0.79 -6.05 12.65
C PHE A 84 -1.56 -4.80 13.12
N ASP A 85 -1.70 -4.61 14.43
CA ASP A 85 -2.41 -3.45 14.99
C ASP A 85 -1.68 -2.14 14.67
N SER A 86 -0.35 -2.14 14.78
CA SER A 86 0.49 -0.98 14.43
C SER A 86 0.40 -0.64 12.94
N VAL A 87 0.33 -1.66 12.07
CA VAL A 87 0.09 -1.47 10.63
C VAL A 87 -1.27 -0.79 10.40
N CYS A 88 -2.33 -1.31 11.03
CA CYS A 88 -3.68 -0.75 10.90
C CYS A 88 -3.77 0.69 11.41
N GLU A 89 -3.17 0.97 12.57
CA GLU A 89 -3.11 2.31 13.15
C GLU A 89 -2.38 3.29 12.23
N LYS A 90 -1.21 2.90 11.69
CA LYS A 90 -0.45 3.76 10.78
C LYS A 90 -1.25 4.11 9.52
N ILE A 91 -1.95 3.13 8.94
CA ILE A 91 -2.83 3.35 7.80
C ILE A 91 -3.97 4.29 8.19
N HIS A 92 -4.63 4.04 9.33
CA HIS A 92 -5.74 4.88 9.80
C HIS A 92 -5.31 6.34 9.98
N GLN A 93 -4.23 6.58 10.73
CA GLN A 93 -3.70 7.93 10.98
C GLN A 93 -3.35 8.64 9.67
N THR A 94 -2.71 7.93 8.74
CA THR A 94 -2.34 8.49 7.44
C THR A 94 -3.57 8.89 6.64
N ILE A 95 -4.61 8.03 6.59
CA ILE A 95 -5.87 8.38 5.94
C ILE A 95 -6.48 9.62 6.61
N GLN A 96 -6.62 9.64 7.94
CA GLN A 96 -7.24 10.77 8.64
C GLN A 96 -6.50 12.10 8.43
N SER A 97 -5.17 12.09 8.37
CA SER A 97 -4.38 13.30 8.12
C SER A 97 -4.52 13.87 6.70
N ARG A 98 -5.15 13.12 5.78
CA ARG A 98 -5.22 13.42 4.34
C ARG A 98 -6.65 13.47 3.80
N LEU A 99 -7.65 13.29 4.67
CA LEU A 99 -9.06 13.56 4.35
C LEU A 99 -9.37 15.03 4.54
#